data_AF-A0A1H3D3B5-F1
#
_entry.id   AF-A0A1H3D3B5-F1
#
_cell.length_a   1.000
_cell.length_b   1.000
_cell.length_c   1.000
_cell.angle_alpha   90.00
_cell.angle_beta   90.00
_cell.angle_gamma   90.00
#
_symmetry.space_group_name_H-M   'P 1'
#
loop_
_entity.id
_entity.type
_entity.pdbx_description
1 polymer ?
#
loop_
_entity_poly.entity_id
_entity_poly.type
_entity_poly.pdbx_seq_one_letter_code
_entity_poly.pdbx_strand_id
1 'polypeptide(L)'
;MAENSKIEWTHHTANLWWGCTKVHAGCDNCYALTFAKRVGNDIWGNDKPRRMIKDVWSKFRKFQKEAEKQNEVHRVFVGSMMDIFEKPMPLVDHDGNPYSEGESEFWNTGQLRDKFFNEVVPNSPNLMFLLLTKRPSNINKYIPESWKENPPKNVMFGTSPVSQETANKLILQLSEVNGLRFLSVEPQLEKIDLMTMVNDETDRVLLDMVDWVIQGGESGHHRRPFDTDWGRLLRDDCKKKGVPFFFKQIDKKLEIPQDLLIREFPTTKTEILNLKKTEMKTKMKKLKCVTVEELRVINDNSTKAKFSATYDIDGLINDGILSDIPDFAYSVQLCMVHENQDGSSAMRVYVSTNTRFKSIILDMTEKDYDGLFKMKFRVVA
;
A
#
# COMPACT_ATOMS: atom_id res chain seq x y z
N MET A 1 -15.78 -0.68 18.06
CA MET A 1 -15.43 -1.57 16.94
C MET A 1 -16.70 -1.88 16.18
N ALA A 2 -16.68 -1.76 14.85
CA ALA A 2 -17.84 -2.01 14.00
C ALA A 2 -17.44 -2.88 12.79
N GLU A 3 -18.36 -3.76 12.39
CA GLU A 3 -18.29 -4.69 11.25
C GLU A 3 -18.70 -4.03 9.92
N ASN A 4 -19.35 -2.86 10.00
CA ASN A 4 -19.43 -1.88 8.93
C ASN A 4 -18.90 -0.57 9.51
N SER A 5 -17.67 -0.21 9.14
CA SER A 5 -17.01 0.99 9.65
C SER A 5 -17.72 2.28 9.22
N LYS A 6 -17.82 3.27 10.11
CA LYS A 6 -18.20 4.66 9.76
C LYS A 6 -17.00 5.52 9.36
N ILE A 7 -15.92 4.88 8.92
CA ILE A 7 -14.70 5.47 8.37
C ILE A 7 -14.53 4.84 6.99
N GLU A 8 -14.95 5.58 5.95
CA GLU A 8 -15.19 5.06 4.59
C GLU A 8 -13.98 4.37 3.93
N TRP A 9 -12.75 4.69 4.35
CA TRP A 9 -11.54 4.12 3.77
C TRP A 9 -11.21 2.69 4.26
N THR A 10 -11.98 2.14 5.20
CA THR A 10 -11.77 0.81 5.78
C THR A 10 -13.10 0.07 5.97
N HIS A 11 -13.09 -1.26 5.82
CA HIS A 11 -14.27 -2.10 6.06
C HIS A 11 -14.55 -2.24 7.56
N HIS A 12 -13.50 -2.52 8.34
CA HIS A 12 -13.60 -2.90 9.76
C HIS A 12 -12.72 -2.03 10.67
N THR A 13 -13.20 -1.76 11.89
CA THR A 13 -12.42 -1.03 12.91
C THR A 13 -12.15 -1.90 14.14
N ALA A 14 -10.86 -2.08 14.45
CA ALA A 14 -10.38 -2.83 15.61
C ALA A 14 -9.55 -1.94 16.56
N ASN A 15 -9.58 -2.25 17.85
CA ASN A 15 -8.71 -1.67 18.87
C ASN A 15 -8.34 -2.76 19.87
N LEU A 16 -7.07 -2.86 20.25
CA LEU A 16 -6.58 -3.82 21.24
C LEU A 16 -6.79 -3.29 22.68
N TRP A 17 -6.64 -1.98 22.84
CA TRP A 17 -7.00 -1.21 24.02
C TRP A 17 -7.73 0.09 23.63
N TRP A 18 -8.28 0.80 24.60
CA TRP A 18 -8.75 2.19 24.48
C TRP A 18 -7.85 3.07 25.35
N GLY A 19 -7.46 4.23 24.82
CA GLY A 19 -6.59 5.21 25.48
C GLY A 19 -5.32 5.48 24.69
N CYS A 20 -4.77 6.69 24.80
CA CYS A 20 -3.41 7.01 24.37
C CYS A 20 -2.89 8.28 25.07
N THR A 21 -1.62 8.63 24.84
CA THR A 21 -1.05 9.93 25.25
C THR A 21 -1.12 10.95 24.10
N LYS A 22 -1.42 12.23 24.41
CA LYS A 22 -1.34 13.37 23.47
C LYS A 22 0.07 13.50 22.84
N VAL A 23 0.17 14.00 21.61
CA VAL A 23 1.46 14.25 20.92
C VAL A 23 1.54 15.66 20.32
N HIS A 24 0.57 16.07 19.50
CA HIS A 24 0.59 17.32 18.73
C HIS A 24 -0.83 17.90 18.61
N ALA A 25 -0.99 19.03 17.91
CA ALA A 25 -2.25 19.78 17.79
C ALA A 25 -3.45 18.94 17.29
N GLY A 26 -3.25 17.98 16.39
CA GLY A 26 -4.30 17.04 15.95
C GLY A 26 -4.93 16.20 17.08
N CYS A 27 -4.36 16.19 18.29
CA CYS A 27 -4.96 15.58 19.47
C CYS A 27 -5.90 16.49 20.27
N ASP A 28 -5.94 17.81 20.02
CA ASP A 28 -6.68 18.78 20.84
C ASP A 28 -8.18 18.46 20.90
N ASN A 29 -8.79 18.24 19.72
CA ASN A 29 -10.20 17.93 19.55
C ASN A 29 -10.45 16.41 19.38
N CYS A 30 -9.59 15.56 19.95
CA CYS A 30 -9.62 14.11 19.70
C CYS A 30 -10.94 13.46 20.14
N TYR A 31 -11.72 12.97 19.17
CA TYR A 31 -13.04 12.36 19.42
C TYR A 31 -13.00 11.16 20.39
N ALA A 32 -11.90 10.39 20.39
CA ALA A 32 -11.74 9.22 21.24
C ALA A 32 -11.49 9.60 22.72
N LEU A 33 -10.80 10.73 22.97
CA LEU A 33 -10.67 11.35 24.30
C LEU A 33 -12.01 11.94 24.75
N THR A 34 -12.71 12.68 23.87
CA THR A 34 -14.04 13.23 24.17
C THR A 34 -15.03 12.11 24.53
N PHE A 35 -14.99 10.97 23.83
CA PHE A 35 -15.84 9.84 24.15
C PHE A 35 -15.40 9.13 25.44
N ALA A 36 -14.09 8.99 25.72
CA ALA A 36 -13.61 8.42 26.97
C ALA A 36 -14.11 9.21 28.19
N LYS A 37 -13.98 10.54 28.16
CA LYS A 37 -14.55 11.45 29.17
C LYS A 37 -16.07 11.27 29.31
N ARG A 38 -16.80 11.17 28.19
CA ARG A 38 -18.28 11.00 28.20
C ARG A 38 -18.74 9.69 28.87
N VAL A 39 -17.90 8.66 28.95
CA VAL A 39 -18.23 7.38 29.62
C VAL A 39 -17.47 7.17 30.94
N GLY A 40 -16.79 8.20 31.46
CA GLY A 40 -16.07 8.12 32.74
C GLY A 40 -14.72 7.39 32.72
N ASN A 41 -14.17 7.02 31.55
CA ASN A 41 -12.89 6.31 31.46
C ASN A 41 -11.69 7.28 31.60
N ASP A 42 -10.95 7.22 32.70
CA ASP A 42 -9.68 7.96 32.91
C ASP A 42 -8.46 7.22 32.32
N ILE A 43 -8.43 7.15 30.99
CA ILE A 43 -7.47 6.34 30.18
C ILE A 43 -6.63 7.18 29.20
N TRP A 44 -6.51 8.49 29.44
CA TRP A 44 -5.76 9.42 28.58
C TRP A 44 -4.67 10.16 29.34
N GLY A 45 -3.41 9.82 29.05
CA GLY A 45 -2.25 10.39 29.74
C GLY A 45 -1.02 9.49 29.66
N ASN A 46 0.13 10.05 30.01
CA ASN A 46 1.43 9.34 30.09
C ASN A 46 1.59 8.54 31.39
N ASP A 47 0.70 8.84 32.33
CA ASP A 47 0.51 8.42 33.72
C ASP A 47 -0.75 7.54 33.91
N LYS A 48 -1.68 7.56 32.94
CA LYS A 48 -2.95 6.83 32.98
C LYS A 48 -2.82 5.41 32.40
N PRO A 49 -3.61 4.43 32.89
CA PRO A 49 -3.67 3.09 32.29
C PRO A 49 -4.38 3.12 30.92
N ARG A 50 -4.60 1.93 30.35
CA ARG A 50 -5.34 1.71 29.10
C ARG A 50 -6.39 0.63 29.30
N ARG A 51 -7.60 0.84 28.78
CA ARG A 51 -8.70 -0.12 28.94
C ARG A 51 -8.57 -1.27 27.92
N MET A 52 -8.40 -2.50 28.38
CA MET A 52 -8.29 -3.69 27.53
C MET A 52 -9.60 -3.97 26.75
N ILE A 53 -9.49 -4.39 25.50
CA ILE A 53 -10.63 -4.75 24.64
C ILE A 53 -10.61 -6.27 24.35
N LYS A 54 -11.15 -7.06 25.29
CA LYS A 54 -11.13 -8.54 25.27
C LYS A 54 -11.76 -9.18 24.03
N ASP A 55 -12.77 -8.55 23.44
CA ASP A 55 -13.55 -9.09 22.31
C ASP A 55 -12.95 -8.82 20.93
N VAL A 56 -11.74 -8.23 20.85
CA VAL A 56 -11.07 -7.96 19.58
C VAL A 56 -10.61 -9.24 18.87
N TRP A 57 -10.17 -10.27 19.62
CA TRP A 57 -9.59 -11.50 19.08
C TRP A 57 -10.58 -12.34 18.27
N SER A 58 -11.83 -12.42 18.72
CA SER A 58 -12.91 -13.10 17.98
C SER A 58 -13.34 -12.30 16.75
N LYS A 59 -13.23 -10.96 16.79
CA LYS A 59 -13.57 -10.07 15.67
C LYS A 59 -12.57 -10.17 14.53
N PHE A 60 -11.26 -10.23 14.80
CA PHE A 60 -10.28 -10.51 13.73
C PHE A 60 -10.57 -11.84 13.03
N ARG A 61 -10.86 -12.91 13.77
CA ARG A 61 -11.26 -14.21 13.19
C ARG A 61 -12.56 -14.11 12.37
N LYS A 62 -13.54 -13.31 12.79
CA LYS A 62 -14.76 -13.05 12.01
C LYS A 62 -14.46 -12.28 10.72
N PHE A 63 -13.66 -11.21 10.79
CA PHE A 63 -13.29 -10.40 9.63
C PHE A 63 -12.53 -11.24 8.59
N GLN A 64 -11.53 -12.02 9.02
CA GLN A 64 -10.77 -12.92 8.13
C GLN A 64 -11.71 -13.89 7.43
N LYS A 65 -12.58 -14.58 8.18
CA LYS A 65 -13.51 -15.58 7.62
C LYS A 65 -14.50 -14.98 6.61
N GLU A 66 -14.96 -13.74 6.83
CA GLU A 66 -15.89 -13.09 5.90
C GLU A 66 -15.17 -12.57 4.65
N ALA A 67 -13.97 -11.98 4.78
CA ALA A 67 -13.14 -11.57 3.65
C ALA A 67 -12.73 -12.77 2.76
N GLU A 68 -12.36 -13.88 3.39
CA GLU A 68 -12.06 -15.17 2.73
C GLU A 68 -13.29 -15.73 2.00
N LYS A 69 -14.46 -15.74 2.66
CA LYS A 69 -15.75 -16.16 2.07
C LYS A 69 -16.19 -15.29 0.89
N GLN A 70 -15.83 -14.01 0.88
CA GLN A 70 -16.09 -13.08 -0.22
C GLN A 70 -15.00 -13.13 -1.31
N ASN A 71 -13.86 -13.80 -1.07
CA ASN A 71 -12.66 -13.79 -1.90
C ASN A 71 -12.11 -12.36 -2.10
N GLU A 72 -12.11 -11.56 -1.03
CA GLU A 72 -11.67 -10.17 -0.99
C GLU A 72 -10.46 -9.96 -0.04
N VAL A 73 -9.93 -8.73 -0.03
CA VAL A 73 -8.95 -8.26 0.96
C VAL A 73 -9.55 -7.11 1.76
N HIS A 74 -10.03 -7.38 2.96
CA HIS A 74 -10.68 -6.36 3.80
C HIS A 74 -9.62 -5.51 4.52
N ARG A 75 -9.47 -4.26 4.09
CA ARG A 75 -8.77 -3.20 4.86
C ARG A 75 -9.37 -3.04 6.27
N VAL A 76 -8.57 -3.27 7.31
CA VAL A 76 -8.93 -3.14 8.73
C VAL A 76 -8.11 -2.03 9.39
N PHE A 77 -8.76 -0.98 9.88
CA PHE A 77 -8.09 0.04 10.69
C PHE A 77 -7.90 -0.45 12.13
N VAL A 78 -6.65 -0.65 12.53
CA VAL A 78 -6.27 -0.96 13.91
C VAL A 78 -5.73 0.31 14.57
N GLY A 79 -6.41 0.79 15.61
CA GLY A 79 -5.97 1.99 16.35
C GLY A 79 -6.89 3.22 16.24
N SER A 80 -8.14 3.04 15.81
CA SER A 80 -9.15 4.12 15.81
C SER A 80 -9.32 4.84 17.17
N MET A 81 -9.03 4.18 18.29
CA MET A 81 -9.22 4.71 19.66
C MET A 81 -7.99 4.52 20.57
N MET A 82 -6.82 4.28 19.98
CA MET A 82 -5.54 4.07 20.67
C MET A 82 -4.37 4.58 19.81
N ASP A 83 -3.13 4.26 20.17
CA ASP A 83 -1.96 4.40 19.29
C ASP A 83 -1.11 3.13 19.44
N ILE A 84 -1.08 2.26 18.43
CA ILE A 84 -0.48 0.92 18.55
C ILE A 84 1.04 0.98 18.82
N PHE A 85 1.70 2.12 18.54
CA PHE A 85 3.15 2.33 18.75
C PHE A 85 3.46 3.32 19.89
N GLU A 86 2.54 3.53 20.84
CA GLU A 86 2.90 4.12 22.14
C GLU A 86 3.75 3.16 23.01
N LYS A 87 4.41 3.67 24.06
CA LYS A 87 5.15 2.81 25.01
C LYS A 87 4.20 1.79 25.67
N PRO A 88 4.69 0.63 26.16
CA PRO A 88 3.85 -0.25 26.99
C PRO A 88 3.24 0.52 28.17
N MET A 89 1.92 0.38 28.35
CA MET A 89 1.13 1.02 29.40
C MET A 89 0.40 -0.06 30.23
N PRO A 90 0.20 0.13 31.54
CA PRO A 90 -0.62 -0.77 32.36
C PRO A 90 -2.06 -0.87 31.84
N LEU A 91 -2.65 -2.06 31.97
CA LEU A 91 -4.04 -2.33 31.58
C LEU A 91 -5.01 -2.22 32.75
N VAL A 92 -6.21 -1.75 32.44
CA VAL A 92 -7.42 -1.88 33.27
C VAL A 92 -8.55 -2.54 32.49
N ASP A 93 -9.55 -3.07 33.19
CA ASP A 93 -10.73 -3.72 32.61
C ASP A 93 -11.81 -2.73 32.13
N HIS A 94 -13.09 -3.13 32.14
CA HIS A 94 -14.19 -2.23 31.80
C HIS A 94 -14.40 -1.14 32.87
N ASP A 95 -14.26 -1.52 34.13
CA ASP A 95 -14.76 -0.81 35.31
C ASP A 95 -13.64 -0.07 36.06
N GLY A 96 -12.39 -0.30 35.65
CA GLY A 96 -11.19 0.40 36.10
C GLY A 96 -10.24 -0.47 36.92
N ASN A 97 -10.55 -1.76 37.12
CA ASN A 97 -9.70 -2.66 37.90
C ASN A 97 -8.41 -2.95 37.14
N PRO A 98 -7.23 -2.87 37.78
CA PRO A 98 -5.94 -3.15 37.13
C PRO A 98 -5.78 -4.65 36.85
N TYR A 99 -5.00 -4.97 35.81
CA TYR A 99 -4.45 -6.32 35.60
C TYR A 99 -3.04 -6.39 36.18
N SER A 100 -2.81 -7.29 37.14
CA SER A 100 -1.50 -7.48 37.78
C SER A 100 -0.57 -8.35 36.94
N GLU A 101 0.73 -8.05 37.00
CA GLU A 101 1.80 -8.91 36.52
C GLU A 101 1.80 -10.25 37.28
N GLY A 102 1.98 -11.36 36.56
CA GLY A 102 1.94 -12.72 37.12
C GLY A 102 0.53 -13.29 37.39
N GLU A 103 -0.49 -12.45 37.62
CA GLU A 103 -1.87 -12.90 37.85
C GLU A 103 -2.73 -12.95 36.56
N SER A 104 -2.34 -12.19 35.53
CA SER A 104 -3.12 -11.97 34.30
C SER A 104 -2.37 -12.42 33.04
N GLU A 105 -3.09 -12.92 32.02
CA GLU A 105 -2.49 -13.21 30.68
C GLU A 105 -1.90 -11.94 30.04
N PHE A 106 -2.52 -10.78 30.27
CA PHE A 106 -2.04 -9.47 29.84
C PHE A 106 -2.20 -8.47 30.98
N TRP A 107 -1.11 -7.81 31.36
CA TRP A 107 -1.08 -6.67 32.29
C TRP A 107 -0.64 -5.36 31.62
N ASN A 108 -0.04 -5.41 30.44
CA ASN A 108 0.37 -4.22 29.69
C ASN A 108 0.04 -4.28 28.18
N THR A 109 -0.03 -3.11 27.54
CA THR A 109 -0.35 -2.98 26.11
C THR A 109 0.68 -3.56 25.15
N GLY A 110 1.92 -3.78 25.62
CA GLY A 110 2.96 -4.48 24.85
C GLY A 110 2.54 -5.91 24.52
N GLN A 111 2.13 -6.68 25.52
CA GLN A 111 1.70 -8.07 25.34
C GLN A 111 0.50 -8.22 24.38
N LEU A 112 -0.42 -7.25 24.40
CA LEU A 112 -1.54 -7.19 23.43
C LEU A 112 -1.04 -6.94 22.00
N ARG A 113 -0.07 -6.04 21.83
CA ARG A 113 0.59 -5.80 20.53
C ARG A 113 1.34 -7.04 20.06
N ASP A 114 2.08 -7.70 20.95
CA ASP A 114 2.89 -8.87 20.63
C ASP A 114 2.00 -10.04 20.18
N LYS A 115 0.87 -10.27 20.86
CA LYS A 115 -0.16 -11.22 20.42
C LYS A 115 -0.76 -10.85 19.06
N PHE A 116 -1.04 -9.57 18.83
CA PHE A 116 -1.57 -9.12 17.53
C PHE A 116 -0.56 -9.35 16.39
N PHE A 117 0.72 -9.00 16.57
CA PHE A 117 1.74 -9.18 15.55
C PHE A 117 2.13 -10.64 15.32
N ASN A 118 2.24 -11.45 16.38
CA ASN A 118 2.72 -12.83 16.27
C ASN A 118 1.60 -13.86 16.00
N GLU A 119 0.36 -13.63 16.45
CA GLU A 119 -0.75 -14.57 16.25
C GLU A 119 -1.80 -14.08 15.24
N VAL A 120 -2.19 -12.79 15.27
CA VAL A 120 -3.31 -12.32 14.43
C VAL A 120 -2.89 -12.04 13.01
N VAL A 121 -1.85 -11.22 12.81
CA VAL A 121 -1.41 -10.76 11.48
C VAL A 121 -1.03 -11.91 10.54
N PRO A 122 -0.19 -12.90 10.92
CA PRO A 122 0.16 -14.00 10.02
C PRO A 122 -1.01 -14.95 9.72
N ASN A 123 -1.98 -15.09 10.64
CA ASN A 123 -3.16 -15.95 10.45
C ASN A 123 -4.37 -15.20 9.84
N SER A 124 -4.17 -13.99 9.30
CA SER A 124 -5.22 -13.19 8.66
C SER A 124 -4.83 -12.70 7.25
N PRO A 125 -4.56 -13.61 6.29
CA PRO A 125 -4.06 -13.25 4.96
C PRO A 125 -5.05 -12.44 4.09
N ASN A 126 -6.36 -12.47 4.40
CA ASN A 126 -7.38 -11.67 3.72
C ASN A 126 -7.63 -10.30 4.39
N LEU A 127 -6.88 -9.94 5.43
CA LEU A 127 -7.02 -8.65 6.12
C LEU A 127 -5.80 -7.76 5.88
N MET A 128 -6.01 -6.59 5.28
CA MET A 128 -4.97 -5.56 5.15
C MET A 128 -5.02 -4.65 6.38
N PHE A 129 -4.06 -4.81 7.29
CA PHE A 129 -4.01 -4.07 8.55
C PHE A 129 -3.38 -2.69 8.39
N LEU A 130 -4.18 -1.65 8.60
CA LEU A 130 -3.76 -0.26 8.55
C LEU A 130 -3.37 0.19 9.97
N LEU A 131 -2.06 0.39 10.21
CA LEU A 131 -1.47 0.63 11.54
C LEU A 131 -1.04 2.10 11.69
N LEU A 132 -1.94 2.95 12.19
CA LEU A 132 -1.73 4.40 12.28
C LEU A 132 -1.15 4.84 13.64
N THR A 133 -0.08 5.63 13.63
CA THR A 133 0.54 6.20 14.84
C THR A 133 0.87 7.68 14.71
N LYS A 134 1.01 8.38 15.85
CA LYS A 134 1.55 9.73 15.93
C LYS A 134 3.06 9.72 16.27
N ARG A 135 3.67 8.53 16.23
CA ARG A 135 5.02 8.20 16.71
C ARG A 135 5.74 7.21 15.76
N PRO A 136 5.93 7.53 14.46
CA PRO A 136 6.52 6.60 13.49
C PRO A 136 7.92 6.11 13.89
N SER A 137 8.74 6.96 14.52
CA SER A 137 10.04 6.56 15.13
C SER A 137 9.95 5.54 16.28
N ASN A 138 8.77 5.06 16.67
CA ASN A 138 8.59 3.91 17.57
C ASN A 138 8.27 2.60 16.84
N ILE A 139 7.99 2.61 15.53
CA ILE A 139 7.55 1.41 14.80
C ILE A 139 8.66 0.35 14.84
N ASN A 140 9.87 0.69 14.40
CA ASN A 140 11.05 -0.18 14.43
C ASN A 140 11.52 -0.58 15.85
N LYS A 141 10.92 -0.03 16.92
CA LYS A 141 11.18 -0.41 18.32
C LYS A 141 10.20 -1.47 18.85
N TYR A 142 9.06 -1.66 18.20
CA TYR A 142 7.95 -2.47 18.71
C TYR A 142 7.33 -3.45 17.69
N ILE A 143 7.72 -3.43 16.42
CA ILE A 143 7.47 -4.55 15.50
C ILE A 143 8.41 -5.74 15.83
N PRO A 144 8.04 -6.99 15.50
CA PRO A 144 8.93 -8.13 15.61
C PRO A 144 10.20 -7.95 14.78
N GLU A 145 11.32 -8.52 15.22
CA GLU A 145 12.63 -8.33 14.58
C GLU A 145 12.62 -8.67 13.09
N SER A 146 11.95 -9.78 12.72
CA SER A 146 11.79 -10.23 11.34
C SER A 146 11.05 -9.23 10.43
N TRP A 147 10.20 -8.36 11.00
CA TRP A 147 9.46 -7.36 10.22
C TRP A 147 10.32 -6.16 9.82
N LYS A 148 11.46 -5.92 10.49
CA LYS A 148 12.37 -4.83 10.14
C LYS A 148 12.97 -5.01 8.74
N GLU A 149 13.27 -6.24 8.37
CA GLU A 149 13.75 -6.61 7.03
C GLU A 149 12.60 -7.07 6.12
N ASN A 150 11.71 -7.92 6.65
CA ASN A 150 10.69 -8.65 5.89
C ASN A 150 9.29 -8.43 6.48
N PRO A 151 8.73 -7.21 6.37
CA PRO A 151 7.40 -6.88 6.91
C PRO A 151 6.29 -7.67 6.20
N PRO A 152 5.18 -8.02 6.89
CA PRO A 152 4.08 -8.74 6.27
C PRO A 152 3.41 -7.94 5.15
N LYS A 153 3.14 -8.60 4.02
CA LYS A 153 2.48 -8.00 2.84
C LYS A 153 1.03 -7.58 3.09
N ASN A 154 0.46 -7.95 4.23
CA ASN A 154 -0.88 -7.60 4.68
C ASN A 154 -0.86 -6.54 5.81
N VAL A 155 0.25 -5.82 5.98
CA VAL A 155 0.40 -4.67 6.90
C VAL A 155 0.79 -3.43 6.11
N MET A 156 0.21 -2.30 6.50
CA MET A 156 0.57 -0.96 6.01
C MET A 156 0.73 -0.03 7.21
N PHE A 157 1.92 0.53 7.40
CA PHE A 157 2.24 1.43 8.51
C PHE A 157 1.88 2.86 8.15
N GLY A 158 1.41 3.68 9.09
CA GLY A 158 1.06 5.05 8.76
C GLY A 158 1.23 6.07 9.86
N THR A 159 1.24 7.34 9.45
CA THR A 159 1.34 8.48 10.36
C THR A 159 0.37 9.61 10.01
N SER A 160 0.15 10.50 10.97
CA SER A 160 -0.79 11.63 10.87
C SER A 160 -0.09 12.98 11.00
N PRO A 161 0.49 13.52 9.91
CA PRO A 161 0.90 14.91 9.88
C PRO A 161 -0.33 15.83 9.87
N VAL A 162 -0.20 17.01 10.45
CA VAL A 162 -1.27 18.02 10.61
C VAL A 162 -0.88 19.40 10.09
N SER A 163 0.43 19.66 10.00
CA SER A 163 1.10 20.86 9.47
C SER A 163 2.39 20.47 8.72
N GLN A 164 2.97 21.38 7.94
CA GLN A 164 4.23 21.12 7.20
C GLN A 164 5.37 20.65 8.12
N GLU A 165 5.53 21.25 9.31
CA GLU A 165 6.55 20.82 10.29
C GLU A 165 6.40 19.33 10.63
N THR A 166 5.16 18.90 10.90
CA THR A 166 4.87 17.49 11.19
C THR A 166 4.95 16.60 9.95
N ALA A 167 4.70 17.10 8.73
CA ALA A 167 4.93 16.35 7.50
C ALA A 167 6.42 16.07 7.32
N ASN A 168 7.25 17.12 7.31
CA ASN A 168 8.71 17.04 7.20
C ASN A 168 9.31 16.09 8.25
N LYS A 169 8.77 16.09 9.48
CA LYS A 169 9.27 15.26 10.58
C LYS A 169 8.77 13.81 10.57
N LEU A 170 7.47 13.60 10.39
CA LEU A 170 6.84 12.30 10.58
C LEU A 170 6.96 11.40 9.34
N ILE A 171 7.03 11.98 8.14
CA ILE A 171 7.16 11.21 6.89
C ILE A 171 8.57 10.62 6.78
N LEU A 172 9.62 11.39 7.11
CA LEU A 172 11.00 10.87 7.17
C LEU A 172 11.12 9.72 8.17
N GLN A 173 10.58 9.89 9.38
CA GLN A 173 10.53 8.83 10.40
C GLN A 173 9.69 7.61 10.01
N LEU A 174 8.73 7.75 9.09
CA LEU A 174 7.98 6.62 8.52
C LEU A 174 8.77 5.94 7.38
N SER A 175 9.62 6.68 6.67
CA SER A 175 10.48 6.14 5.61
C SER A 175 11.58 5.21 6.13
N GLU A 176 11.96 5.33 7.41
CA GLU A 176 12.85 4.40 8.13
C GLU A 176 12.23 2.99 8.32
N VAL A 177 10.91 2.85 8.14
CA VAL A 177 10.19 1.58 8.33
C VAL A 177 10.04 0.90 6.98
N ASN A 178 10.53 -0.33 6.83
CA ASN A 178 10.33 -1.12 5.61
C ASN A 178 8.87 -1.56 5.46
N GLY A 179 8.42 -1.72 4.21
CA GLY A 179 7.07 -2.18 3.86
C GLY A 179 6.17 -1.06 3.33
N LEU A 180 4.87 -1.34 3.24
CA LEU A 180 3.89 -0.41 2.71
C LEU A 180 3.58 0.70 3.74
N ARG A 181 3.42 1.93 3.26
CA ARG A 181 3.27 3.14 4.08
C ARG A 181 2.07 3.98 3.63
N PHE A 182 1.36 4.61 4.57
CA PHE A 182 0.29 5.55 4.26
C PHE A 182 0.29 6.80 5.15
N LEU A 183 -0.25 7.89 4.62
CA LEU A 183 -0.56 9.08 5.40
C LEU A 183 -2.06 9.11 5.73
N SER A 184 -2.38 9.44 6.98
CA SER A 184 -3.71 9.88 7.37
C SER A 184 -3.61 11.31 7.87
N VAL A 185 -3.65 12.24 6.91
CA VAL A 185 -3.65 13.71 7.08
C VAL A 185 -5.03 14.14 7.61
N GLU A 186 -5.36 13.59 8.78
CA GLU A 186 -6.63 13.71 9.49
C GLU A 186 -6.37 13.97 10.99
N PRO A 187 -6.63 15.19 11.51
CA PRO A 187 -7.01 16.38 10.76
C PRO A 187 -5.82 17.08 10.13
N GLN A 188 -5.97 17.57 8.90
CA GLN A 188 -5.12 18.67 8.45
C GLN A 188 -5.54 19.98 9.13
N LEU A 189 -4.55 20.76 9.57
CA LEU A 189 -4.74 22.03 10.29
C LEU A 189 -4.08 23.23 9.58
N GLU A 190 -3.12 22.97 8.68
CA GLU A 190 -2.37 23.95 7.89
C GLU A 190 -2.08 23.39 6.49
N LYS A 191 -1.65 24.25 5.54
CA LYS A 191 -1.16 23.79 4.23
C LYS A 191 -0.02 22.77 4.43
N ILE A 192 -0.08 21.67 3.68
CA ILE A 192 0.99 20.67 3.55
C ILE A 192 1.27 20.53 2.05
N ASP A 193 2.54 20.59 1.71
CA ASP A 193 3.12 20.43 0.39
C ASP A 193 3.98 19.16 0.40
N LEU A 194 3.52 18.10 -0.28
CA LEU A 194 4.22 16.81 -0.32
C LEU A 194 5.23 16.73 -1.47
N MET A 195 5.29 17.76 -2.31
CA MET A 195 6.34 17.99 -3.31
C MET A 195 7.57 18.72 -2.71
N THR A 196 7.58 18.96 -1.40
CA THR A 196 8.77 19.37 -0.64
C THR A 196 9.90 18.34 -0.81
N MET A 197 11.07 18.79 -1.27
CA MET A 197 12.28 17.97 -1.44
C MET A 197 12.80 17.44 -0.09
N VAL A 198 13.41 16.26 -0.12
CA VAL A 198 14.09 15.65 1.01
C VAL A 198 15.55 16.12 1.06
N ASN A 199 16.06 16.43 2.25
CA ASN A 199 17.45 16.86 2.44
C ASN A 199 18.36 15.64 2.73
N ASP A 200 18.50 14.74 1.75
CA ASP A 200 19.25 13.48 1.84
C ASP A 200 20.12 13.17 0.61
N GLU A 201 20.50 14.20 -0.16
CA GLU A 201 21.25 14.11 -1.42
C GLU A 201 20.52 13.37 -2.56
N THR A 202 19.20 13.12 -2.43
CA THR A 202 18.37 12.53 -3.50
C THR A 202 17.33 13.50 -4.06
N ASP A 203 16.96 13.34 -5.34
CA ASP A 203 15.89 14.13 -6.01
C ASP A 203 14.46 13.74 -5.57
N ARG A 204 14.30 13.17 -4.36
CA ARG A 204 13.01 12.68 -3.84
C ARG A 204 12.24 13.77 -3.10
N VAL A 205 10.92 13.69 -3.18
CA VAL A 205 10.00 14.50 -2.37
C VAL A 205 9.33 13.65 -1.28
N LEU A 206 8.70 14.29 -0.30
CA LEU A 206 7.98 13.59 0.78
C LEU A 206 6.91 12.60 0.25
N LEU A 207 6.29 12.89 -0.90
CA LEU A 207 5.33 11.99 -1.54
C LEU A 207 5.94 10.69 -2.09
N ASP A 208 7.23 10.67 -2.44
CA ASP A 208 7.93 9.46 -2.93
C ASP A 208 8.18 8.41 -1.83
N MET A 209 7.79 8.71 -0.60
CA MET A 209 8.03 7.86 0.57
C MET A 209 6.80 7.04 1.00
N VAL A 210 5.63 7.19 0.33
CA VAL A 210 4.35 6.62 0.77
C VAL A 210 3.50 6.05 -0.38
N ASP A 211 2.73 4.99 -0.09
CA ASP A 211 1.93 4.23 -1.06
C ASP A 211 0.45 4.64 -1.11
N TRP A 212 -0.02 5.48 -0.17
CA TRP A 212 -1.42 5.96 -0.11
C TRP A 212 -1.54 7.25 0.73
N VAL A 213 -2.36 8.22 0.28
CA VAL A 213 -2.67 9.43 1.04
C VAL A 213 -4.16 9.52 1.33
N ILE A 214 -4.49 9.62 2.62
CA ILE A 214 -5.85 9.88 3.13
C ILE A 214 -5.86 11.27 3.77
N GLN A 215 -6.87 12.09 3.47
CA GLN A 215 -6.96 13.49 3.92
C GLN A 215 -8.35 13.83 4.46
N GLY A 216 -8.42 14.75 5.44
CA GLY A 216 -9.65 15.43 5.80
C GLY A 216 -9.51 16.36 7.02
N GLY A 217 -10.53 17.19 7.25
CA GLY A 217 -10.58 18.10 8.41
C GLY A 217 -11.18 17.48 9.67
N GLU A 218 -11.29 18.28 10.72
CA GLU A 218 -11.80 17.86 12.04
C GLU A 218 -13.31 17.60 12.04
N SER A 219 -13.77 16.75 12.96
CA SER A 219 -15.21 16.53 13.19
C SER A 219 -15.55 16.66 14.67
N GLY A 220 -16.73 17.20 14.97
CA GLY A 220 -17.20 17.45 16.34
C GLY A 220 -17.66 18.89 16.54
N HIS A 221 -17.89 19.30 17.78
CA HIS A 221 -18.37 20.65 18.07
C HIS A 221 -17.28 21.71 17.81
N HIS A 222 -16.07 21.49 18.33
CA HIS A 222 -14.93 22.42 18.29
C HIS A 222 -14.00 22.24 17.07
N ARG A 223 -14.47 21.57 16.01
CA ARG A 223 -13.69 21.32 14.79
C ARG A 223 -13.16 22.62 14.18
N ARG A 224 -11.85 22.66 13.92
CA ARG A 224 -11.18 23.78 13.24
C ARG A 224 -11.62 23.86 11.76
N PRO A 225 -11.58 25.05 11.13
CA PRO A 225 -11.82 25.20 9.70
C PRO A 225 -10.85 24.34 8.87
N PHE A 226 -11.28 23.93 7.69
CA PHE A 226 -10.47 23.22 6.70
C PHE A 226 -10.62 23.93 5.35
N ASP A 227 -9.49 24.24 4.72
CA ASP A 227 -9.44 24.90 3.41
C ASP A 227 -9.44 23.84 2.29
N THR A 228 -10.39 23.97 1.36
CA THR A 228 -10.53 23.02 0.23
C THR A 228 -9.33 23.05 -0.72
N ASP A 229 -8.55 24.13 -0.76
CA ASP A 229 -7.41 24.23 -1.67
C ASP A 229 -6.20 23.43 -1.15
N TRP A 230 -6.14 23.13 0.15
CA TRP A 230 -5.26 22.08 0.68
C TRP A 230 -5.69 20.69 0.16
N GLY A 231 -6.99 20.49 -0.03
CA GLY A 231 -7.57 19.30 -0.67
C GLY A 231 -7.12 19.16 -2.12
N ARG A 232 -7.19 20.25 -2.89
CA ARG A 232 -6.81 20.31 -4.30
C ARG A 232 -5.32 20.07 -4.50
N LEU A 233 -4.48 20.69 -3.67
CA LEU A 233 -3.03 20.49 -3.69
C LEU A 233 -2.65 19.02 -3.49
N LEU A 234 -3.09 18.39 -2.40
CA LEU A 234 -2.72 16.99 -2.14
C LEU A 234 -3.30 16.04 -3.20
N ARG A 235 -4.50 16.30 -3.73
CA ARG A 235 -5.04 15.56 -4.89
C ARG A 235 -4.10 15.64 -6.08
N ASP A 236 -3.71 16.84 -6.48
CA ASP A 236 -3.00 17.07 -7.74
C ASP A 236 -1.54 16.60 -7.64
N ASP A 237 -0.91 16.72 -6.46
CA ASP A 237 0.38 16.09 -6.15
C ASP A 237 0.30 14.56 -6.25
N CYS A 238 -0.69 13.94 -5.59
CA CYS A 238 -0.91 12.49 -5.61
C CYS A 238 -1.14 11.97 -7.03
N LYS A 239 -2.02 12.64 -7.79
CA LYS A 239 -2.28 12.35 -9.21
C LYS A 239 -1.02 12.47 -10.07
N LYS A 240 -0.17 13.48 -9.82
CA LYS A 240 1.09 13.69 -10.55
C LYS A 240 2.13 12.60 -10.27
N LYS A 241 2.15 12.03 -9.06
CA LYS A 241 3.05 10.93 -8.67
C LYS A 241 2.46 9.52 -8.84
N GLY A 242 1.18 9.41 -9.20
CA GLY A 242 0.47 8.11 -9.29
C GLY A 242 0.17 7.47 -7.93
N VAL A 243 0.24 8.23 -6.84
CA VAL A 243 -0.09 7.77 -5.49
C VAL A 243 -1.61 7.84 -5.30
N PRO A 244 -2.30 6.77 -4.88
CA PRO A 244 -3.73 6.80 -4.63
C PRO A 244 -4.12 7.84 -3.57
N PHE A 245 -5.25 8.51 -3.77
CA PHE A 245 -5.74 9.60 -2.92
C PHE A 245 -7.18 9.38 -2.40
N PHE A 246 -7.39 9.62 -1.11
CA PHE A 246 -8.71 9.48 -0.47
C PHE A 246 -9.07 10.73 0.35
N PHE A 247 -10.00 11.55 -0.15
CA PHE A 247 -10.45 12.75 0.57
C PHE A 247 -11.72 12.46 1.39
N LYS A 248 -11.58 12.15 2.68
CA LYS A 248 -12.71 11.66 3.48
C LYS A 248 -13.77 12.73 3.74
N GLN A 249 -13.38 13.92 4.24
CA GLN A 249 -14.34 14.93 4.72
C GLN A 249 -13.71 16.32 4.81
N ILE A 250 -14.53 17.37 4.69
CA ILE A 250 -14.21 18.69 5.26
C ILE A 250 -14.43 18.61 6.78
N ASP A 251 -15.68 18.68 7.25
CA ASP A 251 -15.97 18.86 8.68
C ASP A 251 -17.17 18.04 9.22
N LYS A 252 -17.73 17.16 8.37
CA LYS A 252 -19.01 16.43 8.55
C LYS A 252 -20.28 17.30 8.64
N LYS A 253 -20.25 18.54 8.17
CA LYS A 253 -21.45 19.39 7.97
C LYS A 253 -21.51 20.02 6.58
N LEU A 254 -20.39 20.49 6.08
CA LEU A 254 -20.20 20.95 4.71
C LEU A 254 -20.12 19.75 3.76
N GLU A 255 -20.76 19.89 2.61
CA GLU A 255 -20.64 18.95 1.51
C GLU A 255 -19.22 18.98 0.94
N ILE A 256 -18.77 17.84 0.41
CA ILE A 256 -17.46 17.73 -0.24
C ILE A 256 -17.60 18.26 -1.68
N PRO A 257 -16.78 19.22 -2.12
CA PRO A 257 -16.76 19.68 -3.50
C PRO A 257 -16.62 18.52 -4.48
N GLN A 258 -17.32 18.60 -5.62
CA GLN A 258 -17.34 17.51 -6.61
C GLN A 258 -15.95 17.12 -7.11
N ASP A 259 -15.01 18.06 -7.15
CA ASP A 259 -13.61 17.85 -7.54
C ASP A 259 -12.73 17.22 -6.43
N LEU A 260 -13.29 17.02 -5.23
CA LEU A 260 -12.68 16.35 -4.08
C LEU A 260 -13.47 15.09 -3.65
N LEU A 261 -14.48 14.64 -4.41
CA LEU A 261 -15.19 13.37 -4.17
C LEU A 261 -14.37 12.14 -4.64
N ILE A 262 -13.12 12.06 -4.20
CA ILE A 262 -12.14 11.05 -4.64
C ILE A 262 -12.01 9.98 -3.55
N ARG A 263 -11.99 8.72 -3.98
CA ARG A 263 -12.15 7.51 -3.15
C ARG A 263 -11.20 6.40 -3.61
N GLU A 264 -9.96 6.75 -3.92
CA GLU A 264 -8.97 5.79 -4.42
C GLU A 264 -8.36 4.98 -3.28
N PHE A 265 -7.99 3.74 -3.62
CA PHE A 265 -7.44 2.77 -2.69
C PHE A 265 -6.15 2.18 -3.26
N PRO A 266 -5.15 1.83 -2.43
CA PRO A 266 -3.96 1.14 -2.87
C PRO A 266 -4.34 -0.25 -3.37
N THR A 267 -4.22 -0.47 -4.68
CA THR A 267 -4.49 -1.75 -5.33
C THR A 267 -3.42 -2.76 -4.96
N THR A 268 -3.82 -3.85 -4.32
CA THR A 268 -2.91 -4.97 -4.07
C THR A 268 -2.49 -5.62 -5.39
N LYS A 269 -1.29 -6.21 -5.43
CA LYS A 269 -0.85 -7.03 -6.58
C LYS A 269 -1.86 -8.13 -6.93
N THR A 270 -2.63 -8.62 -5.95
CA THR A 270 -3.70 -9.60 -6.12
C THR A 270 -4.89 -9.03 -6.90
N GLU A 271 -5.34 -7.82 -6.60
CA GLU A 271 -6.42 -7.14 -7.33
C GLU A 271 -6.01 -6.85 -8.77
N ILE A 272 -4.79 -6.34 -8.99
CA ILE A 272 -4.24 -6.11 -10.35
C ILE A 272 -4.19 -7.43 -11.15
N LEU A 273 -3.74 -8.52 -10.53
CA LEU A 273 -3.72 -9.86 -11.15
C LEU A 273 -5.13 -10.39 -11.45
N ASN A 274 -6.13 -10.10 -10.62
CA ASN A 274 -7.51 -10.57 -10.81
C ASN A 274 -8.28 -9.73 -11.84
N LEU A 275 -8.05 -8.42 -11.90
CA LEU A 275 -8.55 -7.53 -12.95
C LEU A 275 -7.99 -7.96 -14.31
N LYS A 276 -6.65 -8.03 -14.45
CA LYS A 276 -5.99 -8.45 -15.70
C LYS A 276 -6.37 -9.90 -16.09
N LYS A 277 -6.61 -10.83 -15.15
CA LYS A 277 -7.20 -12.17 -15.42
C LYS A 277 -8.63 -12.11 -15.99
N THR A 278 -9.46 -11.20 -15.50
CA THR A 278 -10.87 -11.09 -15.89
C THR A 278 -11.00 -10.53 -17.31
N GLU A 279 -10.26 -9.47 -17.63
CA GLU A 279 -10.20 -8.93 -18.99
C GLU A 279 -9.62 -9.94 -19.99
N MET A 280 -8.55 -10.64 -19.61
CA MET A 280 -7.98 -11.70 -20.45
C MET A 280 -8.96 -12.85 -20.71
N LYS A 281 -9.76 -13.27 -19.71
CA LYS A 281 -10.80 -14.29 -19.91
C LYS A 281 -11.84 -13.86 -20.93
N THR A 282 -12.29 -12.61 -20.87
CA THR A 282 -13.27 -12.05 -21.82
C THR A 282 -12.71 -12.04 -23.26
N LYS A 283 -11.43 -11.66 -23.44
CA LYS A 283 -10.75 -11.66 -24.75
C LYS A 283 -10.27 -13.04 -25.24
N MET A 284 -10.34 -14.11 -24.45
CA MET A 284 -9.75 -15.43 -24.80
C MET A 284 -10.67 -16.43 -25.52
N LYS A 285 -11.98 -16.18 -25.67
CA LYS A 285 -12.89 -17.10 -26.36
C LYS A 285 -12.82 -17.00 -27.90
N LYS A 286 -11.68 -17.41 -28.50
CA LYS A 286 -11.50 -17.96 -29.88
C LYS A 286 -10.02 -17.89 -30.33
N LEU A 287 -9.20 -18.86 -29.91
CA LEU A 287 -7.94 -19.21 -30.60
C LEU A 287 -7.78 -20.73 -30.61
N LYS A 288 -7.16 -21.28 -31.67
CA LYS A 288 -6.97 -22.72 -31.89
C LYS A 288 -5.47 -23.04 -31.79
N CYS A 289 -5.11 -24.14 -31.12
CA CYS A 289 -3.73 -24.61 -31.05
C CYS A 289 -3.32 -25.38 -32.32
N VAL A 290 -2.01 -25.39 -32.58
CA VAL A 290 -1.28 -26.09 -33.65
C VAL A 290 -0.06 -26.75 -32.99
N THR A 291 0.51 -27.83 -33.57
CA THR A 291 1.51 -28.70 -32.92
C THR A 291 2.96 -28.41 -33.35
N VAL A 292 3.93 -29.02 -32.63
CA VAL A 292 5.37 -28.77 -32.81
C VAL A 292 5.91 -29.39 -34.09
N GLU A 293 5.45 -30.59 -34.46
CA GLU A 293 5.83 -31.26 -35.72
C GLU A 293 5.39 -30.47 -36.96
N GLU A 294 4.25 -29.77 -36.91
CA GLU A 294 3.80 -28.88 -37.99
C GLU A 294 4.72 -27.67 -38.21
N LEU A 295 5.50 -27.26 -37.20
CA LEU A 295 6.51 -26.20 -37.29
C LEU A 295 7.89 -26.69 -37.76
N ARG A 296 8.21 -27.97 -37.55
CA ARG A 296 9.57 -28.51 -37.81
C ARG A 296 9.94 -28.64 -39.28
N VAL A 297 8.96 -28.85 -40.16
CA VAL A 297 9.17 -29.03 -41.62
C VAL A 297 9.70 -27.76 -42.31
N ILE A 298 9.66 -26.60 -41.63
CA ILE A 298 9.86 -25.28 -42.25
C ILE A 298 11.32 -24.80 -42.22
N ASN A 299 12.17 -25.33 -41.32
CA ASN A 299 13.35 -24.59 -40.82
C ASN A 299 14.74 -25.19 -41.14
N ASP A 300 14.87 -26.05 -42.16
CA ASP A 300 16.08 -26.87 -42.40
C ASP A 300 17.26 -26.16 -43.14
N ASN A 301 17.20 -24.84 -43.41
CA ASN A 301 17.98 -24.22 -44.50
C ASN A 301 18.63 -22.83 -44.24
N SER A 302 19.30 -22.55 -43.10
CA SER A 302 20.15 -21.34 -42.99
C SER A 302 21.37 -21.46 -42.06
N THR A 303 22.41 -20.63 -42.31
CA THR A 303 23.70 -20.72 -41.59
C THR A 303 24.37 -19.35 -41.34
N LYS A 304 24.44 -18.96 -40.06
CA LYS A 304 25.46 -18.08 -39.43
C LYS A 304 26.00 -16.83 -40.18
N ALA A 305 25.43 -15.68 -39.82
CA ALA A 305 26.13 -14.55 -39.19
C ALA A 305 26.84 -13.43 -40.01
N LYS A 306 26.80 -12.26 -39.35
CA LYS A 306 27.70 -11.10 -39.25
C LYS A 306 27.70 -9.86 -40.35
N PHE A 307 26.96 -7.65 -40.28
CA PHE A 307 25.92 -6.94 -39.39
C PHE A 307 26.39 -5.89 -38.33
N SER A 308 25.81 -4.68 -38.34
CA SER A 308 25.89 -3.75 -37.18
C SER A 308 24.97 -2.53 -37.37
N ALA A 309 23.93 -2.39 -36.55
CA ALA A 309 23.12 -1.18 -36.45
C ALA A 309 22.46 -1.05 -35.05
N THR A 310 22.14 0.18 -34.65
CA THR A 310 21.41 0.49 -33.42
C THR A 310 20.32 1.49 -33.76
N TYR A 311 19.08 1.23 -33.35
CA TYR A 311 17.94 2.11 -33.53
C TYR A 311 17.53 2.77 -32.21
N ASP A 312 16.94 3.96 -32.31
CA ASP A 312 16.48 4.76 -31.17
C ASP A 312 15.00 4.49 -30.84
N ILE A 313 14.65 4.64 -29.56
CA ILE A 313 13.33 4.29 -29.00
C ILE A 313 12.25 5.25 -29.53
N ASP A 314 12.55 6.54 -29.62
CA ASP A 314 11.58 7.56 -30.03
C ASP A 314 11.14 7.38 -31.49
N GLY A 315 12.00 6.86 -32.37
CA GLY A 315 11.61 6.48 -33.74
C GLY A 315 10.57 5.35 -33.74
N LEU A 316 10.83 4.29 -32.96
CA LEU A 316 9.95 3.13 -32.86
C LEU A 316 8.59 3.45 -32.23
N ILE A 317 8.49 4.50 -31.40
CA ILE A 317 7.21 5.01 -30.88
C ILE A 317 6.46 5.78 -31.98
N ASN A 318 7.13 6.66 -32.73
CA ASN A 318 6.50 7.45 -33.80
C ASN A 318 5.98 6.57 -34.95
N ASP A 319 6.68 5.48 -35.29
CA ASP A 319 6.23 4.50 -36.29
C ASP A 319 5.12 3.55 -35.77
N GLY A 320 4.69 3.71 -34.51
CA GLY A 320 3.62 2.91 -33.89
C GLY A 320 4.03 1.47 -33.54
N ILE A 321 5.33 1.16 -33.57
CA ILE A 321 5.89 -0.17 -33.25
C ILE A 321 5.94 -0.38 -31.73
N LEU A 322 6.17 0.69 -30.96
CA LEU A 322 6.05 0.74 -29.50
C LEU A 322 4.91 1.68 -29.10
N SER A 323 4.19 1.37 -28.02
CA SER A 323 3.16 2.26 -27.48
C SER A 323 3.75 3.36 -26.62
N ASP A 324 3.19 4.56 -26.72
CA ASP A 324 3.47 5.74 -25.89
C ASP A 324 3.08 5.56 -24.40
N ILE A 325 2.19 4.61 -24.09
CA ILE A 325 1.75 4.30 -22.72
C ILE A 325 2.86 3.56 -21.94
N PRO A 326 3.35 4.08 -20.81
CA PRO A 326 4.43 3.46 -20.02
C PRO A 326 3.91 2.34 -19.08
N ASP A 327 3.40 1.23 -19.63
CA ASP A 327 2.82 0.08 -18.87
C ASP A 327 3.69 -1.19 -18.94
N PHE A 328 4.92 -1.14 -18.40
CA PHE A 328 5.80 -2.31 -18.28
C PHE A 328 6.23 -2.64 -16.85
N ALA A 329 5.81 -3.82 -16.37
CA ALA A 329 6.25 -4.38 -15.08
C ALA A 329 7.57 -5.18 -15.15
N TYR A 330 8.29 -5.10 -16.27
CA TYR A 330 9.57 -5.76 -16.52
C TYR A 330 10.48 -4.85 -17.36
N SER A 331 11.70 -4.61 -16.92
CA SER A 331 12.72 -3.91 -17.70
C SER A 331 13.35 -4.86 -18.73
N VAL A 332 12.86 -4.79 -19.97
CA VAL A 332 13.61 -5.26 -21.14
C VAL A 332 14.72 -4.23 -21.42
N GLN A 333 15.98 -4.66 -21.45
CA GLN A 333 17.10 -3.75 -21.73
C GLN A 333 17.89 -4.21 -22.96
N LEU A 334 18.02 -3.29 -23.91
CA LEU A 334 18.65 -3.39 -25.23
C LEU A 334 18.27 -4.62 -26.08
N CYS A 335 17.68 -4.33 -27.23
CA CYS A 335 17.68 -5.26 -28.36
C CYS A 335 18.95 -5.03 -29.17
N MET A 336 19.65 -6.11 -29.56
CA MET A 336 20.58 -6.06 -30.70
C MET A 336 19.93 -6.77 -31.86
N VAL A 337 19.54 -5.99 -32.88
CA VAL A 337 19.04 -6.48 -34.17
C VAL A 337 20.24 -6.68 -35.10
N HIS A 338 20.20 -7.75 -35.88
CA HIS A 338 21.30 -8.23 -36.69
C HIS A 338 20.73 -8.90 -37.94
N GLU A 339 20.70 -8.18 -39.05
CA GLU A 339 20.42 -8.74 -40.38
C GLU A 339 21.44 -9.84 -40.74
N ASN A 340 21.05 -10.80 -41.56
CA ASN A 340 21.90 -11.82 -42.16
C ASN A 340 22.03 -11.56 -43.67
N GLN A 341 23.00 -12.21 -44.30
CA GLN A 341 23.30 -12.02 -45.74
C GLN A 341 22.20 -12.51 -46.68
N ASP A 342 21.18 -13.21 -46.16
CA ASP A 342 19.98 -13.67 -46.87
C ASP A 342 18.76 -12.73 -46.71
N GLY A 343 18.90 -11.63 -45.96
CA GLY A 343 17.81 -10.68 -45.67
C GLY A 343 16.93 -11.05 -44.47
N SER A 344 17.30 -12.08 -43.68
CA SER A 344 16.62 -12.38 -42.41
C SER A 344 17.20 -11.59 -41.23
N SER A 345 16.36 -11.09 -40.33
CA SER A 345 16.77 -10.29 -39.16
C SER A 345 16.72 -11.07 -37.85
N ALA A 346 17.89 -11.47 -37.34
CA ALA A 346 18.02 -12.07 -36.01
C ALA A 346 18.02 -10.98 -34.91
N MET A 347 17.44 -11.27 -33.74
CA MET A 347 17.22 -10.26 -32.70
C MET A 347 17.48 -10.83 -31.30
N ARG A 348 18.52 -10.34 -30.63
CA ARG A 348 18.82 -10.74 -29.24
C ARG A 348 18.12 -9.82 -28.25
N VAL A 349 17.24 -10.40 -27.44
CA VAL A 349 16.47 -9.72 -26.38
C VAL A 349 16.95 -10.19 -25.01
N TYR A 350 17.26 -9.26 -24.10
CA TYR A 350 17.61 -9.57 -22.71
C TYR A 350 16.42 -9.29 -21.78
N VAL A 351 15.91 -10.35 -21.15
CA VAL A 351 14.81 -10.26 -20.17
C VAL A 351 15.36 -10.43 -18.76
N SER A 352 15.36 -9.34 -17.98
CA SER A 352 15.75 -9.40 -16.57
C SER A 352 14.61 -9.97 -15.72
N THR A 353 14.95 -10.79 -14.72
CA THR A 353 14.02 -11.24 -13.67
C THR A 353 14.72 -11.20 -12.32
N ASN A 354 14.00 -10.84 -11.26
CA ASN A 354 14.58 -10.51 -9.95
C ASN A 354 15.15 -11.73 -9.17
N THR A 355 15.32 -12.89 -9.80
CA THR A 355 15.83 -14.13 -9.17
C THR A 355 16.76 -14.90 -10.12
N ARG A 356 18.04 -14.50 -10.14
CA ARG A 356 19.16 -15.03 -10.96
C ARG A 356 18.99 -14.84 -12.48
N PHE A 357 20.03 -14.28 -13.10
CA PHE A 357 20.13 -14.15 -14.55
C PHE A 357 20.04 -15.52 -15.24
N LYS A 358 19.00 -15.70 -16.06
CA LYS A 358 18.94 -16.70 -17.13
C LYS A 358 18.78 -15.96 -18.46
N SER A 359 19.82 -15.95 -19.28
CA SER A 359 19.69 -15.55 -20.68
C SER A 359 18.95 -16.65 -21.45
N ILE A 360 18.07 -16.24 -22.36
CA ILE A 360 17.51 -17.09 -23.41
C ILE A 360 17.93 -16.42 -24.72
N ILE A 361 18.48 -17.20 -25.65
CA ILE A 361 18.82 -16.74 -26.99
C ILE A 361 17.79 -17.37 -27.93
N LEU A 362 17.15 -16.56 -28.75
CA LEU A 362 16.21 -16.97 -29.79
C LEU A 362 16.74 -16.40 -31.10
N ASP A 363 16.96 -17.28 -32.08
CA ASP A 363 17.16 -16.87 -33.47
C ASP A 363 15.78 -16.96 -34.17
N MET A 364 15.40 -15.92 -34.89
CA MET A 364 14.04 -15.66 -35.36
C MET A 364 14.06 -14.87 -36.68
N THR A 365 12.97 -14.90 -37.45
CA THR A 365 12.74 -13.91 -38.52
C THR A 365 11.85 -12.76 -38.02
N GLU A 366 11.85 -11.63 -38.73
CA GLU A 366 10.96 -10.49 -38.48
C GLU A 366 9.46 -10.89 -38.48
N LYS A 367 9.10 -11.84 -39.33
CA LYS A 367 7.74 -12.41 -39.41
C LYS A 367 7.39 -13.30 -38.21
N ASP A 368 8.39 -13.94 -37.59
CA ASP A 368 8.23 -14.71 -36.36
C ASP A 368 8.18 -13.81 -35.13
N TYR A 369 8.89 -12.67 -35.12
CA TYR A 369 8.76 -11.63 -34.09
C TYR A 369 7.31 -11.11 -34.01
N ASP A 370 6.75 -10.81 -35.18
CA ASP A 370 5.35 -10.43 -35.36
C ASP A 370 4.38 -11.56 -34.95
N GLY A 371 4.81 -12.83 -35.02
CA GLY A 371 4.12 -13.99 -34.46
C GLY A 371 4.28 -14.17 -32.94
N LEU A 372 5.42 -13.77 -32.37
CA LEU A 372 5.77 -14.02 -30.96
C LEU A 372 4.86 -13.23 -30.01
N PHE A 373 4.55 -11.97 -30.35
CA PHE A 373 3.56 -11.16 -29.63
C PHE A 373 2.13 -11.72 -29.71
N LYS A 374 1.88 -12.71 -30.59
CA LYS A 374 0.61 -13.43 -30.73
C LYS A 374 0.64 -14.80 -30.01
N MET A 375 1.81 -15.29 -29.56
CA MET A 375 1.96 -16.53 -28.80
C MET A 375 1.85 -16.34 -27.28
N LYS A 376 0.95 -17.09 -26.63
CA LYS A 376 0.81 -17.07 -25.17
C LYS A 376 1.71 -18.11 -24.50
N PHE A 377 2.88 -17.66 -24.03
CA PHE A 377 3.75 -18.46 -23.17
C PHE A 377 3.04 -18.91 -21.89
N ARG A 378 3.11 -20.21 -21.59
CA ARG A 378 2.77 -20.76 -20.28
C ARG A 378 4.07 -21.12 -19.57
N VAL A 379 4.59 -20.22 -18.75
CA VAL A 379 5.64 -20.57 -17.79
C VAL A 379 5.02 -21.53 -16.78
N VAL A 380 5.46 -22.78 -16.82
CA VAL A 380 5.26 -23.74 -15.73
C VAL A 380 6.45 -23.60 -14.79
N ALA A 381 6.17 -23.52 -13.50
CA ALA A 381 7.16 -23.61 -12.42
C ALA A 381 7.08 -25.02 -11.79
#